data_AF-A0A816ARC6-F1
#
_entry.id   AF-A0A816ARC6-F1
#
_cell.length_a   1.000
_cell.length_b   1.000
_cell.length_c   1.000
_cell.angle_alpha   90.00
_cell.angle_beta   90.00
_cell.angle_gamma   90.00
#
_symmetry.space_group_name_H-M   'P 1'
#
loop_
_entity.id
_entity.type
_entity.pdbx_description
1 polymer ?
#
loop_
_entity_poly.entity_id
_entity_poly.type
_entity_poly.pdbx_seq_one_letter_code
_entity_poly.pdbx_strand_id
1 'polypeptide(L)'
;MGDQCETPHLPFFFISLDYSLQKFTHLQFLSLHDIQSPIAIHLLQNLSQLNELLSLTITNCDISIDEQNEIHFFNQVWQLPKLNRLHLNTGCLKYATPFQLHCISSTLKHISIESSHSIRYSIFVDILRHSPSLQSISMSIESTNNEYEIFTNDLPMIISLKLTFLGHVRVLKNLLQHTPNLRRLKIRLINTYLTGYEWKEIVVNYLLHIKIFNFQMFMSYLRNRNSAILLDELINTFRTSFWLDEHQWYICIDKYPNDFVILYTLPNYFPEFTSMIVLQQKTTCPEFKKNWLFDRVKRLYCSSHNDKHPYEISTFFNKFEDLNIDLPLSTRTWNSVLTFKHLISLTIHNSDGKCGSIDLQLILNHAPRLYALTVHESSRLNYKIVLKLTSSTIRRLKFFSEYLNRDYLSKEDCLALSQSSLAHQCEVLTLAIEDFHCVYCLVNAMSNLRVLNMKISCKEANLDDQLKYFSRKYPNLWIYLDDR
;
A
#
# COMPACT_ATOMS: atom_id res chain seq x y z
N MET A 1 -13.46 10.84 9.29
CA MET A 1 -13.50 11.99 8.38
C MET A 1 -12.50 11.76 7.28
N GLY A 2 -12.81 12.04 6.02
CA GLY A 2 -11.80 11.93 4.97
C GLY A 2 -11.98 12.93 3.85
N ASP A 3 -10.87 13.27 3.21
CA ASP A 3 -10.80 14.13 2.02
C ASP A 3 -10.65 13.24 0.78
N GLN A 4 -11.62 12.34 0.63
CA GLN A 4 -11.64 11.46 -0.52
C GLN A 4 -12.07 12.24 -1.76
N CYS A 5 -11.73 11.72 -2.93
CA CYS A 5 -12.20 12.25 -4.20
C CYS A 5 -13.74 12.24 -4.37
N GLU A 6 -14.54 11.92 -3.35
CA GLU A 6 -16.01 11.99 -3.37
C GLU A 6 -16.57 13.11 -2.48
N THR A 7 -15.80 13.55 -1.47
CA THR A 7 -16.18 14.62 -0.54
C THR A 7 -15.01 15.57 -0.30
N PRO A 8 -14.43 16.16 -1.36
CA PRO A 8 -13.33 17.10 -1.21
C PRO A 8 -13.77 18.28 -0.33
N HIS A 9 -12.87 18.76 0.53
CA HIS A 9 -13.11 19.89 1.46
C HIS A 9 -14.16 19.64 2.55
N LEU A 10 -14.75 18.45 2.70
CA LEU A 10 -15.57 18.15 3.89
C LEU A 10 -14.79 18.41 5.19
N PRO A 11 -13.49 18.08 5.31
CA PRO A 11 -12.67 18.51 6.45
C PRO A 11 -12.60 20.03 6.62
N PHE A 12 -12.45 20.78 5.53
CA PHE A 12 -12.40 22.25 5.57
C PHE A 12 -13.73 22.85 6.02
N PHE A 13 -14.85 22.35 5.47
CA PHE A 13 -16.19 22.76 5.86
C PHE A 13 -16.49 22.43 7.33
N PHE A 14 -16.03 21.27 7.79
CA PHE A 14 -16.13 20.88 9.20
C PHE A 14 -15.41 21.88 10.11
N ILE A 15 -14.20 22.30 9.74
CA ILE A 15 -13.42 23.30 10.49
C ILE A 15 -14.03 24.69 10.38
N SER A 16 -14.49 25.11 9.19
CA SER A 16 -15.03 26.46 8.96
C SER A 16 -16.35 26.71 9.69
N LEU A 17 -17.08 25.63 10.02
CA LEU A 17 -18.24 25.66 10.92
C LEU A 17 -17.87 25.68 12.42
N ASP A 18 -16.59 25.89 12.73
CA ASP A 18 -16.06 25.99 14.09
C ASP A 18 -16.24 24.69 14.90
N TYR A 19 -16.40 23.54 14.23
CA TYR A 19 -16.40 22.22 14.87
C TYR A 19 -14.96 21.78 15.12
N SER A 20 -14.36 22.25 16.21
CA SER A 20 -13.07 21.73 16.67
C SER A 20 -13.24 20.33 17.28
N LEU A 21 -12.20 19.49 17.18
CA LEU A 21 -12.20 18.16 17.83
C LEU A 21 -12.45 18.25 19.35
N GLN A 22 -12.12 19.39 19.96
CA GLN A 22 -12.32 19.68 21.37
C GLN A 22 -13.80 19.57 21.81
N LYS A 23 -14.75 19.81 20.90
CA LYS A 23 -16.19 19.69 21.19
C LYS A 23 -16.64 18.24 21.34
N PHE A 24 -15.83 17.27 20.90
CA PHE A 24 -16.14 15.84 20.97
C PHE A 24 -15.44 15.18 22.15
N THR A 25 -15.72 15.66 23.37
CA THR A 25 -15.06 15.20 24.62
C THR A 25 -15.26 13.71 24.92
N HIS A 26 -16.30 13.08 24.37
CA HIS A 26 -16.58 11.65 24.51
C HIS A 26 -16.13 10.81 23.30
N LEU A 27 -15.35 11.38 22.38
CA LEU A 27 -14.90 10.68 21.18
C LEU A 27 -13.98 9.50 21.54
N GLN A 28 -14.42 8.29 21.26
CA GLN A 28 -13.65 7.06 21.53
C GLN A 28 -12.87 6.56 20.31
N PHE A 29 -13.34 6.87 19.11
CA PHE A 29 -12.77 6.36 17.86
C PHE A 29 -12.63 7.52 16.87
N LEU A 30 -11.40 7.79 16.43
CA LEU A 30 -11.11 8.79 15.42
C LEU A 30 -10.43 8.13 14.24
N SER A 31 -11.01 8.29 13.05
CA SER A 31 -10.45 7.81 11.79
C SER A 31 -10.36 8.96 10.80
N LEU A 32 -9.14 9.26 10.34
CA LEU A 32 -8.82 10.29 9.37
C LEU A 32 -8.27 9.62 8.11
N HIS A 33 -8.83 9.94 6.94
CA HIS A 33 -8.45 9.33 5.67
C HIS A 33 -8.23 10.38 4.59
N ASP A 34 -7.11 10.29 3.87
CA ASP A 34 -6.86 11.09 2.66
C ASP A 34 -6.81 12.62 2.89
N ILE A 35 -6.75 13.10 4.14
CA ILE A 35 -6.83 14.53 4.48
C ILE A 35 -5.51 15.24 4.17
N GLN A 36 -5.58 16.29 3.36
CA GLN A 36 -4.41 17.07 3.00
C GLN A 36 -3.96 18.06 4.10
N SER A 37 -2.67 18.38 4.11
CA SER A 37 -2.11 19.50 4.85
C SER A 37 -2.60 20.81 4.23
N PRO A 38 -2.98 21.87 4.99
CA PRO A 38 -2.78 22.07 6.44
C PRO A 38 -3.95 21.59 7.33
N ILE A 39 -5.04 21.12 6.75
CA ILE A 39 -6.27 20.75 7.48
C ILE A 39 -5.99 19.60 8.46
N ALA A 40 -5.27 18.57 8.00
CA ALA A 40 -4.90 17.44 8.85
C ALA A 40 -4.14 17.91 10.10
N ILE A 41 -3.19 18.83 9.96
CA ILE A 41 -2.40 19.36 11.07
C ILE A 41 -3.28 20.14 12.04
N HIS A 42 -4.16 21.01 11.53
CA HIS A 42 -5.06 21.77 12.39
C HIS A 42 -5.98 20.87 13.23
N LEU A 43 -6.52 19.80 12.64
CA LEU A 43 -7.30 18.81 13.38
C LEU A 43 -6.46 18.14 14.45
N LEU A 44 -5.20 17.83 14.14
CA LEU A 44 -4.33 17.06 15.02
C LEU A 44 -3.68 17.88 16.14
N GLN A 45 -3.52 19.21 15.98
CA GLN A 45 -2.92 20.10 16.99
C GLN A 45 -3.59 20.01 18.37
N ASN A 46 -4.85 19.58 18.43
CA ASN A 46 -5.64 19.48 19.66
C ASN A 46 -5.93 18.03 20.08
N LEU A 47 -5.19 17.05 19.57
CA LEU A 47 -5.41 15.63 19.90
C LEU A 47 -5.36 15.38 21.41
N SER A 48 -4.43 16.02 22.13
CA SER A 48 -4.21 15.84 23.57
C SER A 48 -5.45 16.10 24.43
N GLN A 49 -6.47 16.77 23.90
CA GLN A 49 -7.72 17.05 24.61
C GLN A 49 -8.74 15.90 24.53
N LEU A 50 -8.52 14.92 23.65
CA LEU A 50 -9.39 13.76 23.45
C LEU A 50 -9.11 12.66 24.49
N ASN A 51 -9.39 12.96 25.75
CA ASN A 51 -9.08 12.08 26.88
C ASN A 51 -9.78 10.71 26.84
N GLU A 52 -10.91 10.59 26.12
CA GLU A 52 -11.67 9.35 25.97
C GLU A 52 -11.26 8.52 24.75
N LEU A 53 -10.27 8.97 23.96
CA LEU A 53 -9.90 8.32 22.71
C LEU A 53 -9.26 6.96 22.97
N LEU A 54 -9.91 5.90 22.49
CA LEU A 54 -9.45 4.52 22.59
C LEU A 54 -8.68 4.10 21.33
N SER A 55 -9.07 4.60 20.16
CA SER A 55 -8.48 4.24 18.87
C SER A 55 -8.28 5.43 17.97
N LEU A 56 -7.08 5.53 17.38
CA LEU A 56 -6.72 6.53 16.38
C LEU A 56 -6.24 5.83 15.10
N THR A 57 -6.88 6.16 13.99
CA THR A 57 -6.52 5.69 12.66
C THR A 57 -6.27 6.91 11.78
N ILE A 58 -5.08 7.00 11.18
CA ILE A 58 -4.73 8.04 10.20
C ILE A 58 -4.17 7.35 8.97
N THR A 59 -4.82 7.55 7.83
CA THR A 59 -4.45 6.89 6.57
C THR A 59 -4.31 7.93 5.47
N ASN A 60 -3.18 7.92 4.77
CA ASN A 60 -2.92 8.78 3.61
C ASN A 60 -3.19 10.28 3.88
N CYS A 61 -3.01 10.74 5.13
CA CYS A 61 -3.12 12.15 5.47
C CYS A 61 -1.74 12.79 5.40
N ASP A 62 -1.64 14.01 4.88
CA ASP A 62 -0.37 14.75 4.91
C ASP A 62 -0.29 15.55 6.21
N ILE A 63 0.43 15.01 7.20
CA ILE A 63 0.58 15.62 8.53
C ILE A 63 1.95 16.28 8.73
N SER A 64 2.83 16.20 7.73
CA SER A 64 4.23 16.59 7.84
C SER A 64 4.51 17.82 6.95
N ILE A 65 4.46 19.00 7.57
CA ILE A 65 5.04 20.23 6.98
C ILE A 65 6.55 20.25 7.24
N ASP A 66 6.98 19.79 8.41
CA ASP A 66 8.38 19.70 8.82
C ASP A 66 8.58 18.59 9.89
N GLU A 67 9.84 18.34 10.24
CA GLU A 67 10.26 17.35 11.24
C GLU A 67 9.73 17.65 12.66
N GLN A 68 9.64 18.92 13.05
CA GLN A 68 9.19 19.31 14.41
C GLN A 68 7.71 19.00 14.63
N ASN A 69 6.88 19.23 13.61
CA ASN A 69 5.46 18.91 13.66
C ASN A 69 5.21 17.40 13.75
N GLU A 70 6.01 16.57 13.04
CA GLU A 70 5.93 15.12 13.18
C GLU A 70 6.29 14.67 14.61
N ILE A 71 7.39 15.17 15.19
CA ILE A 71 7.79 14.87 16.59
C ILE A 71 6.70 15.30 17.57
N HIS A 72 6.14 16.50 17.38
CA HIS A 72 5.08 17.02 18.24
C HIS A 72 3.84 16.13 18.18
N PHE A 73 3.41 15.73 16.98
CA PHE A 73 2.29 14.83 16.77
C PHE A 73 2.49 13.50 17.50
N PHE A 74 3.65 12.84 17.35
CA PHE A 74 3.92 11.57 18.04
C PHE A 74 3.86 11.72 19.56
N ASN A 75 4.44 12.78 20.11
CA ASN A 75 4.38 13.04 21.56
C ASN A 75 2.95 13.27 22.04
N GLN A 76 2.11 14.00 21.29
CA GLN A 76 0.70 14.17 21.62
C GLN A 76 -0.06 12.83 21.62
N VAL A 77 0.18 11.98 20.61
CA VAL A 77 -0.45 10.66 20.52
C VAL A 77 -0.06 9.77 21.69
N TRP A 78 1.22 9.77 22.09
CA TRP A 78 1.71 8.97 23.21
C TRP A 78 1.22 9.46 24.58
N GLN A 79 0.85 10.74 24.69
CA GLN A 79 0.27 11.33 25.90
C GLN A 79 -1.24 11.03 26.08
N LEU A 80 -1.91 10.47 25.06
CA LEU A 80 -3.34 10.19 25.14
C LEU A 80 -3.64 9.13 26.22
N PRO A 81 -4.43 9.46 27.26
CA PRO A 81 -4.48 8.68 28.49
C PRO A 81 -5.24 7.35 28.37
N LYS A 82 -6.05 7.16 27.33
CA LYS A 82 -6.85 5.94 27.11
C LYS A 82 -6.56 5.26 25.78
N LEU A 83 -5.63 5.78 24.99
CA LEU A 83 -5.36 5.27 23.65
C LEU A 83 -4.79 3.86 23.76
N ASN A 84 -5.49 2.90 23.16
CA ASN A 84 -5.10 1.49 23.15
C ASN A 84 -4.70 0.99 21.75
N ARG A 85 -5.15 1.67 20.69
CA ARG A 85 -4.92 1.31 19.29
C ARG A 85 -4.50 2.52 18.48
N LEU A 86 -3.38 2.36 17.77
CA LEU A 86 -2.87 3.35 16.82
C LEU A 86 -2.64 2.68 15.46
N HIS A 87 -3.19 3.26 14.41
CA HIS A 87 -2.91 2.90 13.02
C HIS A 87 -2.51 4.14 12.22
N LEU A 88 -1.31 4.11 11.62
CA LEU A 88 -0.75 5.16 10.77
C LEU A 88 -0.37 4.56 9.40
N ASN A 89 -0.71 5.22 8.30
CA ASN A 89 -0.37 4.79 6.93
C ASN A 89 0.46 5.83 6.14
N THR A 90 1.13 5.37 5.08
CA THR A 90 2.34 5.86 4.39
C THR A 90 2.37 7.32 3.95
N GLY A 91 1.23 7.99 3.85
CA GLY A 91 1.17 9.42 3.55
C GLY A 91 1.56 10.34 4.73
N CYS A 92 1.57 9.80 5.96
CA CYS A 92 1.70 10.61 7.18
C CYS A 92 3.16 10.94 7.58
N LEU A 93 4.14 10.18 7.08
CA LEU A 93 5.53 10.26 7.57
C LEU A 93 6.44 10.49 6.37
N LYS A 94 6.79 11.75 6.11
CA LYS A 94 7.70 12.11 5.01
C LYS A 94 9.15 11.97 5.44
N TYR A 95 9.42 12.26 6.72
CA TYR A 95 10.75 12.23 7.26
C TYR A 95 10.90 10.94 8.09
N ALA A 96 11.72 9.99 7.61
CA ALA A 96 12.19 8.88 8.44
C ALA A 96 13.24 9.37 9.46
N THR A 97 13.02 10.55 10.02
CA THR A 97 13.95 11.22 10.92
C THR A 97 13.90 10.57 12.30
N PRO A 98 15.02 10.62 13.04
CA PRO A 98 15.07 10.16 14.41
C PRO A 98 14.19 11.07 15.27
N PHE A 99 12.96 10.64 15.59
CA PHE A 99 12.17 11.30 16.62
C PHE A 99 12.41 10.63 17.97
N GLN A 100 12.66 11.44 18.99
CA GLN A 100 12.73 10.97 20.37
C GLN A 100 11.35 11.12 21.00
N LEU A 101 10.75 9.99 21.40
CA LEU A 101 9.56 10.02 22.24
C LEU A 101 9.97 10.52 23.63
N HIS A 102 9.23 11.49 24.15
CA HIS A 102 9.48 12.07 25.48
C HIS A 102 8.51 11.55 26.54
N CYS A 103 7.50 10.77 26.14
CA CYS A 103 6.43 10.31 27.02
C CYS A 103 6.23 8.80 26.90
N ILE A 104 5.94 8.16 28.03
CA ILE A 104 5.63 6.74 28.10
C ILE A 104 4.11 6.57 28.01
N SER A 105 3.64 5.79 27.04
CA SER A 105 2.24 5.39 26.96
C SER A 105 2.03 4.07 27.68
N SER A 106 1.33 4.11 28.82
CA SER A 106 1.00 2.91 29.59
C SER A 106 -0.25 2.18 29.08
N THR A 107 -1.02 2.77 28.17
CA THR A 107 -2.29 2.22 27.67
C THR A 107 -2.22 1.62 26.28
N LEU A 108 -1.22 2.00 25.49
CA LEU A 108 -1.09 1.60 24.10
C LEU A 108 -0.77 0.09 24.00
N LYS A 109 -1.69 -0.66 23.40
CA LYS A 109 -1.62 -2.14 23.26
C LYS A 109 -1.38 -2.59 21.83
N HIS A 110 -1.80 -1.79 20.86
CA HIS A 110 -1.69 -2.13 19.45
C HIS A 110 -1.16 -0.95 18.65
N ILE A 111 -0.08 -1.16 17.90
CA ILE A 111 0.46 -0.18 16.96
C ILE A 111 0.59 -0.81 15.58
N SER A 112 0.14 -0.09 14.57
CA SER A 112 0.36 -0.39 13.17
C SER A 112 0.87 0.86 12.47
N ILE A 113 2.12 0.86 12.01
CA ILE A 113 2.67 1.92 11.19
C ILE A 113 3.04 1.30 9.84
N GLU A 114 2.23 1.58 8.84
CA GLU A 114 2.49 1.21 7.46
C GLU A 114 3.11 2.45 6.80
N SER A 115 4.41 2.44 6.53
CA SER A 115 5.13 3.56 5.91
C SER A 115 5.71 3.15 4.56
N SER A 116 5.80 4.10 3.62
CA SER A 116 6.41 3.87 2.31
C SER A 116 7.91 3.60 2.44
N HIS A 117 8.53 4.19 3.46
CA HIS A 117 9.89 3.97 3.89
C HIS A 117 9.92 3.16 5.17
N SER A 118 10.89 2.27 5.33
CA SER A 118 11.07 1.54 6.58
C SER A 118 11.50 2.47 7.71
N ILE A 119 10.97 2.25 8.92
CA ILE A 119 11.36 2.97 10.13
C ILE A 119 12.73 2.44 10.56
N ARG A 120 13.64 3.33 10.96
CA ARG A 120 14.94 2.91 11.50
C ARG A 120 14.77 2.07 12.75
N TYR A 121 15.64 1.07 12.91
CA TYR A 121 15.56 0.14 14.03
C TYR A 121 15.67 0.82 15.40
N SER A 122 16.49 1.86 15.54
CA SER A 122 16.59 2.64 16.79
C SER A 122 15.26 3.28 17.21
N ILE A 123 14.51 3.84 16.25
CA ILE A 123 13.17 4.41 16.49
C ILE A 123 12.20 3.31 16.92
N PHE A 124 12.28 2.14 16.29
CA PHE A 124 11.47 0.99 16.69
C PHE A 124 11.78 0.54 18.14
N VAL A 125 13.06 0.52 18.54
CA VAL A 125 13.47 0.26 19.93
C VAL A 125 12.90 1.32 20.88
N ASP A 126 12.95 2.60 20.50
CA ASP A 126 12.39 3.68 21.33
C ASP A 126 10.87 3.60 21.49
N ILE A 127 10.14 3.21 20.44
CA ILE A 127 8.70 2.94 20.53
C ILE A 127 8.42 1.86 21.57
N LEU A 128 9.21 0.78 21.59
CA LEU A 128 9.07 -0.30 22.56
C LEU A 128 9.36 0.15 23.99
N ARG A 129 10.43 0.92 24.19
CA ARG A 129 10.80 1.49 25.51
C ARG A 129 9.68 2.40 26.04
N HIS A 130 9.03 3.17 25.18
CA HIS A 130 7.98 4.12 25.55
C HIS A 130 6.56 3.53 25.50
N SER A 131 6.41 2.23 25.24
CA SER A 131 5.10 1.56 25.16
C SER A 131 5.12 0.20 25.90
N PRO A 132 5.33 0.18 27.22
CA PRO A 132 5.55 -1.07 27.97
C PRO A 132 4.37 -2.05 27.95
N SER A 133 3.15 -1.57 27.69
CA SER A 133 1.93 -2.39 27.61
C SER A 133 1.65 -2.95 26.22
N LEU A 134 2.58 -2.79 25.26
CA LEU A 134 2.36 -3.13 23.86
C LEU A 134 2.26 -4.65 23.66
N GLN A 135 1.19 -5.07 22.98
CA GLN A 135 0.86 -6.48 22.74
C GLN A 135 0.96 -6.87 21.27
N SER A 136 0.66 -5.94 20.37
CA SER A 136 0.66 -6.18 18.93
C SER A 136 1.35 -5.07 18.17
N ILE A 137 2.22 -5.46 17.24
CA ILE A 137 2.99 -4.52 16.42
C ILE A 137 2.86 -4.90 14.95
N SER A 138 2.64 -3.90 14.09
CA SER A 138 2.70 -4.03 12.64
C SER A 138 3.54 -2.90 12.04
N MET A 139 4.77 -3.16 11.56
CA MET A 139 5.67 -2.11 11.07
C MET A 139 6.61 -2.57 9.95
N SER A 140 7.11 -1.64 9.15
CA SER A 140 8.29 -1.83 8.29
C SER A 140 9.52 -1.27 8.99
N ILE A 141 10.56 -2.08 9.17
CA ILE A 141 11.76 -1.75 9.94
C ILE A 141 13.00 -1.96 9.09
N GLU A 142 13.91 -0.99 9.13
CA GLU A 142 15.22 -1.06 8.51
C GLU A 142 16.30 -0.96 9.59
N SER A 143 17.26 -1.90 9.54
CA SER A 143 18.44 -1.90 10.41
C SER A 143 19.69 -1.79 9.56
N THR A 144 20.54 -0.82 9.88
CA THR A 144 21.82 -0.64 9.21
C THR A 144 22.90 -1.53 9.84
N ASN A 145 23.95 -1.87 9.09
CA ASN A 145 25.02 -2.77 9.57
C ASN A 145 25.78 -2.25 10.82
N ASN A 146 25.64 -0.97 11.16
CA ASN A 146 26.31 -0.33 12.28
C ASN A 146 25.44 -0.25 13.55
N GLU A 147 24.17 -0.67 13.48
CA GLU A 147 23.27 -0.64 14.62
C GLU A 147 23.48 -1.89 15.48
N TYR A 148 24.36 -1.74 16.49
CA TYR A 148 24.59 -2.74 17.54
C TYR A 148 23.64 -2.59 18.74
N GLU A 149 22.58 -1.79 18.62
CA GLU A 149 21.58 -1.71 19.68
C GLU A 149 20.85 -3.04 19.78
N ILE A 150 21.29 -3.84 20.75
CA ILE A 150 20.74 -5.14 21.09
C ILE A 150 19.70 -4.88 22.18
N PHE A 151 18.51 -5.46 22.06
CA PHE A 151 17.56 -5.49 23.17
C PHE A 151 18.23 -6.19 24.35
N THR A 152 18.21 -5.53 25.51
CA THR A 152 18.73 -6.08 26.76
C THR A 152 17.62 -6.55 27.70
N ASN A 153 16.37 -6.16 27.42
CA ASN A 153 15.23 -6.44 28.28
C ASN A 153 14.20 -7.27 27.52
N ASP A 154 13.60 -8.22 28.21
CA ASP A 154 12.49 -8.99 27.68
C ASP A 154 11.27 -8.10 27.42
N LEU A 155 10.52 -8.46 26.38
CA LEU A 155 9.28 -7.83 25.95
C LEU A 155 8.12 -8.82 26.15
N PRO A 156 7.81 -9.24 27.38
CA PRO A 156 6.88 -10.34 27.66
C PRO A 156 5.43 -10.03 27.28
N MET A 157 5.08 -8.77 27.08
CA MET A 157 3.71 -8.37 26.70
C MET A 157 3.43 -8.59 25.22
N ILE A 158 4.47 -8.68 24.37
CA ILE A 158 4.30 -8.83 22.93
C ILE A 158 3.83 -10.25 22.61
N ILE A 159 2.62 -10.34 22.06
CA ILE A 159 1.98 -11.59 21.64
C ILE A 159 1.83 -11.70 20.13
N SER A 160 1.98 -10.58 19.39
CA SER A 160 1.79 -10.53 17.94
C SER A 160 2.75 -9.56 17.26
N LEU A 161 3.51 -10.05 16.28
CA LEU A 161 4.40 -9.26 15.43
C LEU A 161 4.04 -9.45 13.95
N LYS A 162 3.81 -8.35 13.24
CA LYS A 162 3.71 -8.27 11.78
C LYS A 162 4.82 -7.33 11.26
N LEU A 163 5.90 -7.87 10.72
CA LEU A 163 7.06 -7.06 10.34
C LEU A 163 7.34 -7.15 8.85
N THR A 164 7.74 -6.04 8.23
CA THR A 164 8.60 -6.04 7.05
C THR A 164 9.98 -5.64 7.55
N PHE A 165 11.00 -6.47 7.36
CA PHE A 165 12.32 -6.30 7.96
C PHE A 165 13.39 -6.28 6.87
N LEU A 166 14.13 -5.18 6.82
CA LEU A 166 15.29 -4.97 5.97
C LEU A 166 16.50 -4.78 6.89
N GLY A 167 17.30 -5.81 7.11
CA GLY A 167 18.43 -5.69 8.03
C GLY A 167 19.12 -7.00 8.32
N HIS A 168 20.14 -6.97 9.17
CA HIS A 168 20.94 -8.14 9.46
C HIS A 168 20.20 -9.18 10.31
N VAL A 169 20.38 -10.47 10.00
CA VAL A 169 19.68 -11.57 10.67
C VAL A 169 19.91 -11.64 12.20
N ARG A 170 21.08 -11.17 12.65
CA ARG A 170 21.41 -11.10 14.09
C ARG A 170 20.48 -10.18 14.86
N VAL A 171 20.10 -9.04 14.27
CA VAL A 171 19.19 -8.06 14.88
C VAL A 171 17.79 -8.67 14.98
N LEU A 172 17.33 -9.34 13.92
CA LEU A 172 16.07 -10.08 13.95
C LEU A 172 16.07 -11.18 15.02
N LYS A 173 17.13 -12.00 15.08
CA LYS A 173 17.25 -13.06 16.10
C LYS A 173 17.20 -12.45 17.51
N ASN A 174 17.88 -11.34 17.75
CA ASN A 174 17.86 -10.65 19.03
C ASN A 174 16.47 -10.13 19.42
N LEU A 175 15.71 -9.54 18.48
CA LEU A 175 14.32 -9.15 18.73
C LEU A 175 13.47 -10.37 19.13
N LEU A 176 13.57 -11.47 18.36
CA LEU A 176 12.76 -12.66 18.60
C LEU A 176 13.11 -13.34 19.94
N GLN A 177 14.39 -13.35 20.33
CA GLN A 177 14.87 -13.82 21.63
C GLN A 177 14.18 -13.12 22.80
N HIS A 178 13.93 -11.82 22.68
CA HIS A 178 13.33 -11.01 23.74
C HIS A 178 11.80 -10.97 23.65
N THR A 179 11.15 -11.83 22.87
CA THR A 179 9.68 -11.91 22.77
C THR A 179 9.13 -13.30 23.16
N PRO A 180 9.37 -13.76 24.40
CA PRO A 180 9.12 -15.16 24.79
C PRO A 180 7.65 -15.60 24.73
N ASN A 181 6.72 -14.63 24.80
CA ASN A 181 5.28 -14.88 24.77
C ASN A 181 4.64 -14.70 23.38
N LEU A 182 5.46 -14.62 22.33
CA LEU A 182 4.99 -14.40 20.98
C LEU A 182 4.13 -15.59 20.51
N ARG A 183 2.86 -15.30 20.16
CA ARG A 183 1.90 -16.30 19.66
C ARG A 183 1.68 -16.20 18.16
N ARG A 184 1.95 -15.03 17.57
CA ARG A 184 1.72 -14.76 16.15
C ARG A 184 2.91 -14.00 15.58
N LEU A 185 3.55 -14.59 14.57
CA LEU A 185 4.61 -13.97 13.80
C LEU A 185 4.24 -13.99 12.32
N LYS A 186 4.16 -12.81 11.72
CA LYS A 186 4.02 -12.61 10.28
C LYS A 186 5.16 -11.73 9.80
N ILE A 187 6.11 -12.25 9.03
CA ILE A 187 7.32 -11.51 8.71
C ILE A 187 7.68 -11.52 7.22
N ARG A 188 7.96 -10.35 6.65
CA ARG A 188 8.58 -10.20 5.33
C ARG A 188 10.06 -9.87 5.53
N LEU A 189 10.98 -10.67 5.01
CA LEU A 189 12.42 -10.36 5.01
C LEU A 189 12.85 -9.89 3.63
N ILE A 190 13.50 -8.74 3.56
CA ILE A 190 14.02 -8.18 2.31
C ILE A 190 15.55 -8.31 2.31
N ASN A 191 16.11 -8.89 1.26
CA ASN A 191 17.56 -9.10 1.07
C ASN A 191 18.22 -9.92 2.20
N THR A 192 17.45 -10.68 2.97
CA THR A 192 17.92 -11.54 4.05
C THR A 192 17.11 -12.83 4.01
N TYR A 193 17.77 -13.96 4.30
CA TYR A 193 17.10 -15.25 4.39
C TYR A 193 17.58 -16.05 5.58
N LEU A 194 16.73 -16.98 6.00
CA LEU A 194 16.98 -17.97 7.03
C LEU A 194 16.62 -19.33 6.45
N THR A 195 17.49 -20.31 6.62
CA THR A 195 17.20 -21.70 6.29
C THR A 195 16.15 -22.29 7.24
N GLY A 196 15.56 -23.42 6.86
CA GLY A 196 14.62 -24.14 7.72
C GLY A 196 15.25 -24.63 9.03
N TYR A 197 16.56 -24.87 9.06
CA TYR A 197 17.26 -25.21 10.30
C TYR A 197 17.38 -24.01 11.24
N GLU A 198 17.72 -22.83 10.72
CA GLU A 198 17.84 -21.62 11.54
C GLU A 198 16.48 -21.14 12.05
N TRP A 199 15.44 -21.23 11.22
CA TRP A 199 14.07 -20.97 11.69
C TRP A 199 13.63 -21.96 12.77
N LYS A 200 13.94 -23.25 12.60
CA LYS A 200 13.67 -24.27 13.63
C LYS A 200 14.37 -23.93 14.94
N GLU A 201 15.66 -23.57 14.88
CA GLU A 201 16.42 -23.15 16.06
C GLU A 201 15.77 -21.96 16.76
N ILE A 202 15.36 -20.92 16.02
CA ILE A 202 14.68 -19.75 16.58
C ILE A 202 13.37 -20.16 17.26
N VAL A 203 12.55 -20.99 16.60
CA VAL A 203 11.24 -21.38 17.12
C VAL A 203 11.39 -22.21 18.39
N VAL A 204 12.26 -23.22 18.36
CA VAL A 204 12.48 -24.13 19.49
C VAL A 204 13.09 -23.42 20.68
N ASN A 205 14.02 -22.48 20.47
CA ASN A 205 14.74 -21.84 21.57
C ASN A 205 14.03 -20.60 22.12
N TYR A 206 13.29 -19.87 21.28
CA TYR A 206 12.83 -18.52 21.64
C TYR A 206 11.32 -18.31 21.49
N LEU A 207 10.64 -19.05 20.60
CA LEU A 207 9.23 -18.82 20.28
C LEU A 207 8.33 -19.99 20.70
N LEU A 208 8.50 -20.46 21.94
CA LEU A 208 7.83 -21.64 22.49
C LEU A 208 6.29 -21.60 22.43
N HIS A 209 5.70 -20.40 22.39
CA HIS A 209 4.25 -20.19 22.40
C HIS A 209 3.66 -19.89 21.01
N ILE A 210 4.45 -20.02 19.94
CA ILE A 210 4.03 -19.67 18.58
C ILE A 210 2.87 -20.56 18.13
N LYS A 211 1.80 -19.93 17.62
CA LYS A 211 0.62 -20.61 17.06
C LYS A 211 0.44 -20.31 15.59
N ILE A 212 0.78 -19.08 15.19
CA ILE A 212 0.70 -18.63 13.81
C ILE A 212 2.09 -18.18 13.40
N PHE A 213 2.66 -18.87 12.43
CA PHE A 213 3.97 -18.56 11.88
C PHE A 213 3.85 -18.45 10.36
N ASN A 214 3.97 -17.21 9.86
CA ASN A 214 3.89 -16.90 8.45
C ASN A 214 5.10 -16.08 8.04
N PHE A 215 5.75 -16.42 6.96
CA PHE A 215 6.85 -15.61 6.46
C PHE A 215 6.87 -15.53 4.93
N GLN A 216 7.57 -14.50 4.45
CA GLN A 216 7.94 -14.31 3.05
C GLN A 216 9.35 -13.72 3.02
N MET A 217 10.29 -14.32 2.30
CA MET A 217 11.68 -13.86 2.19
C MET A 217 11.99 -13.58 0.73
N PHE A 218 12.58 -12.42 0.47
CA PHE A 218 12.96 -11.95 -0.86
C PHE A 218 14.49 -11.93 -0.97
N MET A 219 15.04 -12.61 -1.98
CA MET A 219 16.48 -12.76 -2.19
C MET A 219 16.86 -12.37 -3.62
N SER A 220 17.97 -11.66 -3.80
CA SER A 220 18.41 -11.10 -5.11
C SER A 220 19.85 -11.48 -5.53
N TYR A 221 20.53 -12.40 -4.81
CA TYR A 221 21.99 -12.59 -4.94
C TYR A 221 22.47 -14.01 -5.29
N LEU A 222 21.69 -14.82 -6.03
CA LEU A 222 22.13 -16.18 -6.42
C LEU A 222 22.97 -16.24 -7.71
N ARG A 223 23.41 -15.09 -8.26
CA ARG A 223 24.02 -14.97 -9.61
C ARG A 223 25.28 -15.80 -9.86
N ASN A 224 26.01 -16.25 -8.84
CA ASN A 224 27.34 -16.84 -8.99
C ASN A 224 27.44 -18.34 -8.67
N ARG A 225 26.32 -19.04 -8.46
CA ARG A 225 26.30 -20.49 -8.16
C ARG A 225 25.27 -21.20 -9.01
N ASN A 226 25.39 -22.53 -9.14
CA ASN A 226 24.38 -23.35 -9.81
C ASN A 226 23.05 -23.24 -9.06
N SER A 227 22.22 -22.27 -9.47
CA SER A 227 21.03 -21.84 -8.75
C SER A 227 20.01 -22.96 -8.51
N ALA A 228 19.96 -23.98 -9.37
CA ALA A 228 19.08 -25.13 -9.19
C ALA A 228 19.46 -25.96 -7.94
N ILE A 229 20.76 -26.20 -7.74
CA ILE A 229 21.29 -26.95 -6.59
C ILE A 229 20.98 -26.19 -5.29
N LEU A 230 21.19 -24.88 -5.27
CA LEU A 230 20.90 -24.07 -4.09
C LEU A 230 19.42 -24.05 -3.72
N LEU A 231 18.52 -24.06 -4.72
CA LEU A 231 17.09 -24.14 -4.47
C LEU A 231 16.69 -25.50 -3.88
N ASP A 232 17.32 -26.60 -4.34
CA ASP A 232 17.14 -27.92 -3.74
C ASP A 232 17.66 -27.97 -2.31
N GLU A 233 18.88 -27.50 -2.07
CA GLU A 233 19.47 -27.44 -0.74
C GLU A 233 18.59 -26.62 0.21
N LEU A 234 18.12 -25.45 -0.22
CA LEU A 234 17.29 -24.57 0.59
C LEU A 234 15.93 -25.20 0.91
N ILE A 235 15.18 -25.71 -0.08
CA ILE A 235 13.87 -26.33 0.20
C ILE A 235 14.02 -27.58 1.08
N ASN A 236 15.12 -28.33 0.91
CA ASN A 236 15.37 -29.52 1.71
C ASN A 236 15.56 -29.20 3.21
N THR A 237 16.04 -28.00 3.56
CA THR A 237 16.10 -27.58 4.98
C THR A 237 14.72 -27.48 5.65
N PHE A 238 13.64 -27.42 4.86
CA PHE A 238 12.24 -27.40 5.34
C PHE A 238 11.55 -28.78 5.24
N ARG A 239 12.26 -29.85 4.85
CA ARG A 239 11.71 -31.22 4.73
C ARG A 239 12.02 -32.09 5.95
N THR A 240 11.94 -31.51 7.15
CA THR A 240 12.12 -32.26 8.40
C THR A 240 10.78 -32.51 9.09
N SER A 241 10.72 -33.47 10.02
CA SER A 241 9.52 -33.79 10.80
C SER A 241 8.94 -32.56 11.51
N PHE A 242 9.82 -31.68 11.99
CA PHE A 242 9.46 -30.41 12.60
C PHE A 242 8.51 -29.58 11.71
N TRP A 243 8.84 -29.44 10.42
CA TRP A 243 8.03 -28.65 9.50
C TRP A 243 6.79 -29.41 9.03
N LEU A 244 6.94 -30.68 8.68
CA LEU A 244 5.93 -31.44 7.94
C LEU A 244 4.92 -32.14 8.85
N ASP A 245 5.39 -32.73 9.95
CA ASP A 245 4.60 -33.61 10.81
C ASP A 245 4.14 -32.88 12.08
N GLU A 246 5.07 -32.20 12.76
CA GLU A 246 4.82 -31.54 14.05
C GLU A 246 4.00 -30.24 13.88
N HIS A 247 4.38 -29.39 12.93
CA HIS A 247 3.76 -28.08 12.74
C HIS A 247 2.89 -27.95 11.49
N GLN A 248 3.07 -28.82 10.49
CA GLN A 248 2.39 -28.75 9.19
C GLN A 248 2.54 -27.38 8.50
N TRP A 249 3.71 -26.77 8.66
CA TRP A 249 4.06 -25.51 8.00
C TRP A 249 4.73 -25.81 6.67
N TYR A 250 3.92 -25.78 5.61
CA TYR A 250 4.40 -26.00 4.25
C TYR A 250 5.02 -24.73 3.66
N ILE A 251 6.07 -24.92 2.86
CA ILE A 251 6.88 -23.85 2.29
C ILE A 251 6.87 -23.96 0.77
N CYS A 252 6.88 -22.82 0.09
CA CYS A 252 7.05 -22.70 -1.35
C CYS A 252 8.23 -21.80 -1.67
N ILE A 253 9.02 -22.19 -2.67
CA ILE A 253 10.08 -21.36 -3.27
C ILE A 253 9.71 -21.11 -4.72
N ASP A 254 9.64 -19.84 -5.09
CA ASP A 254 9.48 -19.38 -6.46
C ASP A 254 10.76 -18.68 -6.92
N LYS A 255 11.37 -19.17 -8.00
CA LYS A 255 12.48 -18.51 -8.69
C LYS A 255 11.94 -17.71 -9.87
N TYR A 256 12.41 -16.48 -9.99
CA TYR A 256 12.05 -15.53 -11.03
C TYR A 256 13.28 -15.17 -11.89
N PRO A 257 13.09 -14.43 -13.00
CA PRO A 257 14.19 -13.83 -13.76
C PRO A 257 15.10 -12.97 -12.88
N ASN A 258 16.32 -12.70 -13.37
CA ASN A 258 17.35 -11.93 -12.66
C ASN A 258 17.83 -12.54 -11.33
N ASP A 259 17.61 -13.85 -11.16
CA ASP A 259 17.93 -14.62 -9.95
C ASP A 259 17.23 -14.13 -8.68
N PHE A 260 16.06 -13.51 -8.85
CA PHE A 260 15.19 -13.18 -7.73
C PHE A 260 14.48 -14.44 -7.23
N VAL A 261 14.47 -14.65 -5.92
CA VAL A 261 13.81 -15.80 -5.29
C VAL A 261 12.90 -15.32 -4.17
N ILE A 262 11.68 -15.85 -4.14
CA ILE A 262 10.73 -15.66 -3.04
C ILE A 262 10.53 -17.00 -2.35
N LEU A 263 10.69 -17.00 -1.03
CA LEU A 263 10.45 -18.16 -0.17
C LEU A 263 9.33 -17.82 0.82
N TYR A 264 8.26 -18.60 0.90
CA TYR A 264 7.10 -18.25 1.73
C TYR A 264 6.33 -19.46 2.28
N THR A 265 5.62 -19.24 3.39
CA THR A 265 4.70 -20.21 4.01
C THR A 265 3.41 -20.35 3.20
N LEU A 266 2.84 -21.56 3.14
CA LEU A 266 1.59 -21.88 2.48
C LEU A 266 0.41 -22.07 3.47
N PRO A 267 -0.81 -21.64 3.10
CA PRO A 267 -1.12 -20.76 1.97
C PRO A 267 -0.46 -19.38 2.16
N ASN A 268 -0.35 -18.59 1.09
CA ASN A 268 0.20 -17.24 1.22
C ASN A 268 -0.75 -16.36 2.06
N TYR A 269 -0.26 -15.83 3.18
CA TYR A 269 -1.03 -14.98 4.10
C TYR A 269 -0.86 -13.48 3.84
N PHE A 270 -0.07 -13.09 2.84
CA PHE A 270 0.22 -11.69 2.53
C PHE A 270 -0.80 -11.10 1.54
N PRO A 271 -1.37 -9.90 1.84
CA PRO A 271 -2.42 -9.30 1.02
C PRO A 271 -1.91 -8.71 -0.30
N GLU A 272 -0.63 -8.37 -0.37
CA GLU A 272 0.01 -8.02 -1.64
C GLU A 272 0.87 -9.18 -2.13
N PHE A 273 0.84 -9.38 -3.44
CA PHE A 273 1.73 -10.30 -4.12
C PHE A 273 2.19 -9.73 -5.46
N THR A 274 3.48 -9.87 -5.74
CA THR A 274 4.04 -9.52 -7.05
C THR A 274 4.15 -10.80 -7.87
N SER A 275 3.28 -10.93 -8.87
CA SER A 275 3.30 -12.04 -9.81
C SER A 275 4.25 -11.73 -10.95
N MET A 276 5.37 -12.46 -10.98
CA MET A 276 6.30 -12.49 -12.09
C MET A 276 6.29 -13.89 -12.73
N ILE A 277 6.93 -14.04 -13.91
CA ILE A 277 7.06 -15.35 -14.55
C ILE A 277 7.94 -16.24 -13.67
N VAL A 278 7.34 -17.27 -13.07
CA VAL A 278 8.07 -18.23 -12.23
C VAL A 278 8.86 -19.17 -13.16
N LEU A 279 10.18 -19.09 -13.11
CA LEU A 279 11.08 -19.98 -13.85
C LEU A 279 11.13 -21.38 -13.23
N GLN A 280 11.07 -21.45 -11.90
CA GLN A 280 11.11 -22.70 -11.15
C GLN A 280 10.33 -22.56 -9.85
N GLN A 281 9.48 -23.54 -9.54
CA GLN A 281 8.72 -23.61 -8.30
C GLN A 281 9.02 -24.93 -7.57
N LYS A 282 9.24 -24.86 -6.27
CA LYS A 282 9.39 -26.05 -5.40
C LYS A 282 8.58 -25.87 -4.13
N THR A 283 8.02 -26.95 -3.60
CA THR A 283 7.25 -26.91 -2.37
C THR A 283 7.48 -28.14 -1.50
N THR A 284 7.25 -27.98 -0.19
CA THR A 284 7.15 -29.09 0.75
C THR A 284 5.72 -29.63 0.90
N CYS A 285 4.71 -28.99 0.29
CA CYS A 285 3.32 -29.46 0.36
C CYS A 285 3.09 -30.66 -0.59
N PRO A 286 2.66 -31.83 -0.08
CA PRO A 286 2.42 -33.02 -0.90
C PRO A 286 1.17 -32.87 -1.79
N GLU A 287 0.12 -32.23 -1.28
CA GLU A 287 -1.11 -31.91 -2.01
C GLU A 287 -1.10 -30.45 -2.50
N PHE A 288 -0.16 -30.11 -3.38
CA PHE A 288 -0.08 -28.77 -3.95
C PHE A 288 -1.26 -28.47 -4.89
N LYS A 289 -2.46 -28.25 -4.30
CA LYS A 289 -3.66 -27.77 -4.99
C LYS A 289 -3.51 -26.27 -5.13
N LYS A 290 -3.41 -25.78 -6.35
CA LYS A 290 -2.98 -24.39 -6.59
C LYS A 290 -4.05 -23.34 -6.25
N ASN A 291 -5.33 -23.72 -6.16
CA ASN A 291 -6.45 -22.78 -6.10
C ASN A 291 -6.64 -22.02 -4.77
N TRP A 292 -6.08 -22.49 -3.65
CA TRP A 292 -6.24 -21.88 -2.31
C TRP A 292 -5.00 -21.09 -1.86
N LEU A 293 -3.91 -21.16 -2.62
CA LEU A 293 -2.61 -20.61 -2.21
C LEU A 293 -2.65 -19.09 -2.05
N PHE A 294 -3.47 -18.39 -2.84
CA PHE A 294 -3.49 -16.93 -2.92
C PHE A 294 -4.85 -16.31 -2.59
N ASP A 295 -5.71 -17.05 -1.90
CA ASP A 295 -7.06 -16.59 -1.50
C ASP A 295 -7.06 -15.32 -0.63
N ARG A 296 -5.93 -15.04 0.03
CA ARG A 296 -5.73 -13.84 0.87
C ARG A 296 -5.07 -12.68 0.12
N VAL A 297 -4.63 -12.89 -1.11
CA VAL A 297 -4.07 -11.82 -1.94
C VAL A 297 -5.21 -10.92 -2.40
N LYS A 298 -5.13 -9.66 -1.99
CA LYS A 298 -6.07 -8.58 -2.34
C LYS A 298 -5.51 -7.67 -3.42
N ARG A 299 -4.19 -7.48 -3.44
CA ARG A 299 -3.50 -6.62 -4.39
C ARG A 299 -2.47 -7.43 -5.17
N LEU A 300 -2.62 -7.46 -6.49
CA LEU A 300 -1.73 -8.17 -7.39
C LEU A 300 -0.93 -7.18 -8.22
N TYR A 301 0.40 -7.32 -8.21
CA TYR A 301 1.31 -6.53 -9.04
C TYR A 301 1.91 -7.43 -10.11
N CYS A 302 1.80 -7.04 -11.38
CA CYS A 302 2.29 -7.78 -12.53
C CYS A 302 3.22 -6.87 -13.33
N SER A 303 4.53 -6.95 -13.09
CA SER A 303 5.52 -6.06 -13.72
C SER A 303 6.37 -6.76 -14.78
N SER A 304 6.43 -6.19 -16.00
CA SER A 304 7.24 -6.56 -17.16
C SER A 304 8.69 -6.13 -17.03
N HIS A 305 9.56 -7.03 -16.58
CA HIS A 305 11.00 -6.77 -16.62
C HIS A 305 11.68 -7.27 -17.90
N ASN A 306 10.97 -8.01 -18.77
CA ASN A 306 11.54 -8.54 -20.01
C ASN A 306 10.48 -8.65 -21.12
N ASP A 307 10.59 -7.83 -22.16
CA ASP A 307 9.69 -7.74 -23.32
C ASP A 307 9.50 -9.05 -24.12
N LYS A 308 10.33 -10.07 -23.84
CA LYS A 308 10.39 -11.31 -24.61
C LYS A 308 9.36 -12.36 -24.17
N HIS A 309 8.81 -12.25 -22.97
CA HIS A 309 7.88 -13.24 -22.45
C HIS A 309 6.69 -12.53 -21.78
N PRO A 310 5.53 -12.50 -22.45
CA PRO A 310 4.38 -11.83 -21.87
C PRO A 310 3.83 -12.66 -20.68
N TYR A 311 3.25 -11.98 -19.69
CA TYR A 311 2.85 -12.51 -18.38
C TYR A 311 1.85 -13.67 -18.47
N GLU A 312 1.80 -14.55 -17.47
CA GLU A 312 0.65 -15.43 -17.26
C GLU A 312 0.07 -15.08 -15.87
N ILE A 313 -1.08 -14.38 -15.82
CA ILE A 313 -1.84 -14.28 -14.56
C ILE A 313 -2.40 -15.67 -14.32
N SER A 314 -1.87 -16.37 -13.33
CA SER A 314 -2.34 -17.72 -13.02
C SER A 314 -3.79 -17.71 -12.52
N THR A 315 -4.54 -18.80 -12.77
CA THR A 315 -5.89 -19.03 -12.22
C THR A 315 -5.92 -19.19 -10.69
N PHE A 316 -4.79 -18.97 -10.01
CA PHE A 316 -4.65 -19.16 -8.57
C PHE A 316 -5.08 -17.91 -7.78
N PHE A 317 -5.15 -16.75 -8.43
CA PHE A 317 -5.59 -15.49 -7.83
C PHE A 317 -7.08 -15.29 -8.07
N ASN A 318 -7.94 -15.88 -7.24
CA ASN A 318 -9.40 -15.83 -7.50
C ASN A 318 -10.15 -14.71 -6.75
N LYS A 319 -9.49 -14.01 -5.81
CA LYS A 319 -10.14 -13.09 -4.85
C LYS A 319 -9.44 -11.72 -4.70
N PHE A 320 -8.59 -11.35 -5.65
CA PHE A 320 -7.96 -10.03 -5.63
C PHE A 320 -8.95 -8.94 -6.05
N GLU A 321 -8.76 -7.77 -5.46
CA GLU A 321 -9.62 -6.59 -5.61
C GLU A 321 -8.88 -5.47 -6.36
N ASP A 322 -7.55 -5.43 -6.26
CA ASP A 322 -6.72 -4.47 -6.98
C ASP A 322 -5.70 -5.19 -7.87
N LEU A 323 -5.60 -4.74 -9.13
CA LEU A 323 -4.60 -5.21 -10.08
C LEU A 323 -3.75 -4.04 -10.55
N ASN A 324 -2.44 -4.18 -10.43
CA ASN A 324 -1.46 -3.28 -11.00
C ASN A 324 -0.69 -4.06 -12.08
N ILE A 325 -0.70 -3.59 -13.32
CA ILE A 325 -0.22 -4.36 -14.46
C ILE A 325 0.51 -3.53 -15.50
N ASP A 326 1.60 -4.10 -16.01
CA ASP A 326 2.30 -3.60 -17.18
C ASP A 326 1.70 -4.23 -18.44
N LEU A 327 1.44 -3.42 -19.46
CA LEU A 327 0.93 -3.89 -20.75
C LEU A 327 2.03 -3.89 -21.83
N PRO A 328 1.97 -4.81 -22.82
CA PRO A 328 0.86 -5.72 -23.17
C PRO A 328 0.81 -7.05 -22.39
N LEU A 329 -0.37 -7.69 -22.39
CA LEU A 329 -0.60 -9.01 -21.80
C LEU A 329 -0.23 -10.16 -22.76
N SER A 330 0.02 -11.36 -22.23
CA SER A 330 0.15 -12.54 -23.09
C SER A 330 -1.20 -13.05 -23.57
N THR A 331 -1.20 -13.70 -24.72
CA THR A 331 -2.34 -14.49 -25.20
C THR A 331 -2.77 -15.57 -24.21
N ARG A 332 -1.87 -16.04 -23.34
CA ARG A 332 -2.15 -17.08 -22.33
C ARG A 332 -2.76 -16.51 -21.04
N THR A 333 -2.52 -15.25 -20.70
CA THR A 333 -3.19 -14.55 -19.58
C THR A 333 -4.71 -14.61 -19.75
N TRP A 334 -5.18 -14.54 -20.99
CA TRP A 334 -6.60 -14.58 -21.33
C TRP A 334 -7.28 -15.91 -21.00
N ASN A 335 -6.54 -17.02 -20.89
CA ASN A 335 -7.14 -18.28 -20.45
C ASN A 335 -7.51 -18.28 -18.95
N SER A 336 -7.03 -17.28 -18.19
CA SER A 336 -7.33 -17.10 -16.76
C SER A 336 -8.45 -16.09 -16.47
N VAL A 337 -9.17 -15.66 -17.51
CA VAL A 337 -10.26 -14.65 -17.49
C VAL A 337 -11.32 -14.82 -16.39
N LEU A 338 -11.47 -16.00 -15.81
CA LEU A 338 -12.41 -16.28 -14.71
C LEU A 338 -12.07 -15.54 -13.39
N THR A 339 -10.88 -14.95 -13.26
CA THR A 339 -10.35 -14.39 -12.00
C THR A 339 -10.77 -12.94 -11.70
N PHE A 340 -11.23 -12.16 -12.69
CA PHE A 340 -11.51 -10.72 -12.49
C PHE A 340 -12.89 -10.39 -11.89
N LYS A 341 -13.68 -11.41 -11.49
CA LYS A 341 -15.02 -11.19 -10.89
C LYS A 341 -15.01 -10.32 -9.64
N HIS A 342 -13.89 -10.30 -8.92
CA HIS A 342 -13.69 -9.56 -7.68
C HIS A 342 -12.91 -8.26 -7.88
N LEU A 343 -12.43 -7.96 -9.08
CA LEU A 343 -11.61 -6.80 -9.37
C LEU A 343 -12.45 -5.51 -9.21
N ILE A 344 -11.95 -4.59 -8.37
CA ILE A 344 -12.55 -3.30 -8.04
C ILE A 344 -11.71 -2.15 -8.63
N SER A 345 -10.39 -2.29 -8.62
CA SER A 345 -9.45 -1.27 -9.11
C SER A 345 -8.41 -1.86 -10.06
N LEU A 346 -8.13 -1.13 -11.15
CA LEU A 346 -7.10 -1.47 -12.13
C LEU A 346 -6.14 -0.30 -12.29
N THR A 347 -4.85 -0.55 -12.08
CA THR A 347 -3.75 0.36 -12.36
C THR A 347 -2.92 -0.18 -13.51
N ILE A 348 -2.67 0.66 -14.51
CA ILE A 348 -1.97 0.27 -15.73
C ILE A 348 -0.70 1.10 -15.85
N HIS A 349 0.42 0.43 -16.10
CA HIS A 349 1.67 1.07 -16.50
C HIS A 349 1.92 0.74 -17.97
N ASN A 350 2.08 1.77 -18.80
CA ASN A 350 2.26 1.63 -20.23
C ASN A 350 3.71 1.96 -20.61
N SER A 351 4.59 0.96 -20.57
CA SER A 351 6.04 1.18 -20.79
C SER A 351 6.38 1.54 -22.24
N ASP A 352 5.63 1.02 -23.23
CA ASP A 352 6.14 0.92 -24.60
C ASP A 352 5.25 1.56 -25.69
N GLY A 353 4.11 2.17 -25.33
CA GLY A 353 3.21 2.86 -26.28
C GLY A 353 2.50 1.96 -27.31
N LYS A 354 2.89 0.67 -27.39
CA LYS A 354 2.32 -0.37 -28.27
C LYS A 354 1.15 -1.12 -27.63
N CYS A 355 0.66 -0.64 -26.48
CA CYS A 355 -0.42 -1.29 -25.76
C CYS A 355 -1.68 -1.47 -26.63
N GLY A 356 -2.17 -2.71 -26.73
CA GLY A 356 -3.38 -3.04 -27.46
C GLY A 356 -4.62 -2.60 -26.68
N SER A 357 -5.39 -1.64 -27.21
CA SER A 357 -6.72 -1.28 -26.69
C SER A 357 -7.63 -2.50 -26.51
N ILE A 358 -7.40 -3.54 -27.32
CA ILE A 358 -8.09 -4.82 -27.29
C ILE A 358 -7.87 -5.53 -25.96
N ASP A 359 -6.61 -5.64 -25.50
CA ASP A 359 -6.30 -6.32 -24.25
C ASP A 359 -7.01 -5.64 -23.08
N LEU A 360 -6.89 -4.32 -22.99
CA LEU A 360 -7.53 -3.59 -21.92
C LEU A 360 -9.06 -3.72 -21.97
N GLN A 361 -9.67 -3.60 -23.15
CA GLN A 361 -11.12 -3.79 -23.31
C GLN A 361 -11.58 -5.20 -22.86
N LEU A 362 -10.78 -6.23 -23.12
CA LEU A 362 -11.07 -7.58 -22.65
C LEU A 362 -11.04 -7.66 -21.11
N ILE A 363 -10.08 -7.00 -20.42
CA ILE A 363 -10.10 -6.92 -18.94
C ILE A 363 -11.40 -6.28 -18.48
N LEU A 364 -11.78 -5.14 -19.08
CA LEU A 364 -13.00 -4.41 -18.71
C LEU A 364 -14.26 -5.27 -18.88
N ASN A 365 -14.34 -6.04 -19.97
CA ASN A 365 -15.46 -6.93 -20.24
C ASN A 365 -15.60 -8.06 -19.22
N HIS A 366 -14.49 -8.49 -18.59
CA HIS A 366 -14.45 -9.58 -17.64
C HIS A 366 -14.41 -9.14 -16.16
N ALA A 367 -14.39 -7.84 -15.91
CA ALA A 367 -14.34 -7.25 -14.58
C ALA A 367 -15.64 -6.48 -14.26
N PRO A 368 -16.77 -7.17 -14.00
CA PRO A 368 -18.08 -6.54 -13.82
C PRO A 368 -18.21 -5.69 -12.55
N ARG A 369 -17.19 -5.69 -11.68
CA ARG A 369 -17.12 -4.87 -10.46
C ARG A 369 -16.07 -3.78 -10.55
N LEU A 370 -15.37 -3.66 -11.69
CA LEU A 370 -14.30 -2.69 -11.85
C LEU A 370 -14.88 -1.28 -11.85
N TYR A 371 -14.54 -0.54 -10.81
CA TYR A 371 -15.11 0.76 -10.50
C TYR A 371 -14.08 1.88 -10.67
N ALA A 372 -12.79 1.58 -10.49
CA ALA A 372 -11.69 2.53 -10.63
C ALA A 372 -10.65 2.07 -11.67
N LEU A 373 -10.26 3.00 -12.55
CA LEU A 373 -9.19 2.82 -13.53
C LEU A 373 -8.15 3.93 -13.37
N THR A 374 -6.90 3.53 -13.14
CA THR A 374 -5.73 4.40 -13.05
C THR A 374 -4.77 4.08 -14.18
N VAL A 375 -4.33 5.10 -14.89
CA VAL A 375 -3.36 4.99 -15.99
C VAL A 375 -2.13 5.81 -15.63
N HIS A 376 -1.00 5.13 -15.47
CA HIS A 376 0.32 5.72 -15.31
C HIS A 376 0.97 5.85 -16.68
N GLU A 377 1.38 7.07 -17.00
CA GLU A 377 2.06 7.39 -18.26
C GLU A 377 3.57 7.47 -18.02
N SER A 378 4.33 6.56 -18.65
CA SER A 378 5.80 6.57 -18.62
C SER A 378 6.43 7.14 -19.90
N SER A 379 5.65 7.40 -20.94
CA SER A 379 6.12 8.05 -22.18
C SER A 379 5.00 8.85 -22.85
N ARG A 380 5.38 9.91 -23.59
CA ARG A 380 4.47 10.83 -24.28
C ARG A 380 3.50 10.06 -25.20
N LEU A 381 2.24 9.95 -24.75
CA LEU A 381 1.05 9.33 -25.35
C LEU A 381 0.88 7.83 -25.07
N ASN A 382 -0.24 7.50 -24.39
CA ASN A 382 -1.47 7.15 -25.12
C ASN A 382 -2.76 7.08 -24.27
N TYR A 383 -3.19 8.14 -23.55
CA TYR A 383 -4.57 8.20 -23.00
C TYR A 383 -5.64 8.00 -24.10
N LYS A 384 -5.28 8.18 -25.39
CA LYS A 384 -6.15 7.85 -26.54
C LYS A 384 -6.60 6.38 -26.56
N ILE A 385 -5.88 5.50 -25.88
CA ILE A 385 -6.32 4.12 -25.67
C ILE A 385 -7.60 4.11 -24.83
N VAL A 386 -7.66 4.91 -23.77
CA VAL A 386 -8.79 5.04 -22.84
C VAL A 386 -10.01 5.63 -23.54
N LEU A 387 -9.80 6.51 -24.51
CA LEU A 387 -10.87 7.11 -25.31
C LEU A 387 -11.70 6.08 -26.09
N LYS A 388 -11.08 4.96 -26.46
CA LYS A 388 -11.70 3.88 -27.23
C LYS A 388 -12.31 2.80 -26.33
N LEU A 389 -12.03 2.83 -25.03
CA LEU A 389 -12.54 1.83 -24.11
C LEU A 389 -14.01 2.08 -23.79
N THR A 390 -14.67 1.00 -23.41
CA THR A 390 -16.03 0.97 -22.92
C THR A 390 -16.11 0.14 -21.66
N SER A 391 -16.88 0.62 -20.70
CA SER A 391 -17.28 -0.10 -19.49
C SER A 391 -18.58 0.53 -19.03
N SER A 392 -19.44 -0.20 -18.33
CA SER A 392 -20.63 0.37 -17.69
C SER A 392 -20.45 0.59 -16.18
N THR A 393 -19.30 0.20 -15.62
CA THR A 393 -19.08 0.08 -14.18
C THR A 393 -18.01 1.03 -13.65
N ILE A 394 -17.08 1.47 -14.52
CA ILE A 394 -16.07 2.46 -14.15
C ILE A 394 -16.75 3.79 -13.82
N ARG A 395 -16.46 4.32 -12.64
CA ARG A 395 -16.90 5.67 -12.21
C ARG A 395 -15.73 6.56 -11.79
N ARG A 396 -14.54 5.98 -11.62
CA ARG A 396 -13.33 6.73 -11.27
C ARG A 396 -12.26 6.57 -12.34
N LEU A 397 -11.80 7.70 -12.86
CA LEU A 397 -10.70 7.76 -13.83
C LEU A 397 -9.56 8.60 -13.26
N LYS A 398 -8.36 8.04 -13.28
CA LYS A 398 -7.16 8.72 -12.82
C LYS A 398 -6.04 8.61 -13.84
N PHE A 399 -5.52 9.76 -14.23
CA PHE A 399 -4.39 9.88 -15.14
C PHE A 399 -3.22 10.47 -14.35
N PHE A 400 -2.14 9.70 -14.21
CA PHE A 400 -0.93 10.10 -13.53
C PHE A 400 0.23 10.17 -14.52
N SER A 401 0.99 11.27 -14.46
CA SER A 401 2.34 11.34 -15.02
C SER A 401 3.33 11.39 -13.86
N GLU A 402 4.26 10.44 -13.83
CA GLU A 402 5.34 10.40 -12.85
C GLU A 402 6.44 11.42 -13.18
N TYR A 403 6.46 11.95 -14.40
CA TYR A 403 7.44 12.93 -14.85
C TYR A 403 6.92 14.35 -14.65
N LEU A 404 7.43 14.99 -13.60
CA LEU A 404 7.00 16.27 -13.01
C LEU A 404 6.80 17.50 -13.93
N ASN A 405 6.96 17.43 -15.26
CA ASN A 405 6.94 18.64 -16.09
C ASN A 405 6.47 18.50 -17.55
N ARG A 406 5.87 17.37 -18.01
CA ARG A 406 5.69 17.20 -19.47
C ARG A 406 4.38 16.63 -20.02
N ASP A 407 3.44 16.14 -19.22
CA ASP A 407 2.25 15.46 -19.74
C ASP A 407 0.96 16.07 -19.18
N TYR A 408 0.73 17.34 -19.51
CA TYR A 408 -0.56 17.99 -19.30
C TYR A 408 -1.47 17.70 -20.50
N LEU A 409 -2.74 17.38 -20.25
CA LEU A 409 -3.71 17.17 -21.32
C LEU A 409 -4.06 18.51 -21.98
N SER A 410 -3.97 18.54 -23.31
CA SER A 410 -4.40 19.67 -24.12
C SER A 410 -5.93 19.78 -24.15
N LYS A 411 -6.41 20.89 -24.73
CA LYS A 411 -7.84 21.09 -24.98
C LYS A 411 -8.43 19.98 -25.86
N GLU A 412 -7.73 19.61 -26.92
CA GLU A 412 -8.13 18.54 -27.84
C GLU A 412 -8.27 17.21 -27.10
N ASP A 413 -7.37 16.94 -26.16
CA ASP A 413 -7.37 15.71 -25.36
C ASP A 413 -8.53 15.67 -24.38
N CYS A 414 -8.81 16.79 -23.73
CA CYS A 414 -9.95 16.92 -22.82
C CYS A 414 -11.29 16.82 -23.55
N LEU A 415 -11.38 17.38 -24.76
CA LEU A 415 -12.55 17.22 -25.63
C LEU A 415 -12.73 15.75 -26.04
N ALA A 416 -11.64 15.09 -26.44
CA ALA A 416 -11.71 13.69 -26.84
C ALA A 416 -12.05 12.78 -25.65
N LEU A 417 -11.50 13.08 -24.46
CA LEU A 417 -11.84 12.41 -23.20
C LEU A 417 -13.31 12.58 -22.86
N SER A 418 -13.84 13.80 -22.89
CA SER A 418 -15.23 14.04 -22.53
C SER A 418 -16.24 13.38 -23.47
N GLN A 419 -15.84 13.10 -24.71
CA GLN A 419 -16.62 12.35 -25.69
C GLN A 419 -16.48 10.82 -25.55
N SER A 420 -15.54 10.33 -24.74
CA SER A 420 -15.32 8.88 -24.55
C SER A 420 -16.45 8.24 -23.75
N SER A 421 -16.74 6.96 -24.01
CA SER A 421 -17.81 6.25 -23.29
C SER A 421 -17.55 6.15 -21.79
N LEU A 422 -16.28 6.03 -21.37
CA LEU A 422 -15.90 5.99 -19.97
C LEU A 422 -16.18 7.32 -19.25
N ALA A 423 -16.02 8.45 -19.95
CA ALA A 423 -16.25 9.77 -19.36
C ALA A 423 -17.72 10.05 -19.07
N HIS A 424 -18.66 9.52 -19.87
CA HIS A 424 -20.09 9.78 -19.71
C HIS A 424 -20.65 9.35 -18.35
N GLN A 425 -20.06 8.33 -17.75
CA GLN A 425 -20.45 7.78 -16.44
C GLN A 425 -19.43 8.08 -15.34
N CYS A 426 -18.36 8.79 -15.67
CA CYS A 426 -17.32 9.12 -14.72
C CYS A 426 -17.86 10.11 -13.69
N GLU A 427 -17.76 9.75 -12.41
CA GLU A 427 -18.16 10.57 -11.28
C GLU A 427 -16.95 11.29 -10.67
N VAL A 428 -15.77 10.68 -10.77
CA VAL A 428 -14.53 11.20 -10.19
C VAL A 428 -13.43 11.16 -11.24
N LEU A 429 -12.92 12.33 -11.60
CA LEU A 429 -11.83 12.49 -12.56
C LEU A 429 -10.61 13.10 -11.89
N THR A 430 -9.43 12.50 -12.09
CA THR A 430 -8.15 13.06 -11.66
C THR A 430 -7.17 13.11 -12.82
N LEU A 431 -6.63 14.29 -13.13
CA LEU A 431 -5.75 14.48 -14.30
C LEU A 431 -4.88 15.74 -14.19
N ALA A 432 -3.92 15.91 -15.11
CA ALA A 432 -3.19 17.16 -15.30
C ALA A 432 -3.62 17.80 -16.63
N ILE A 433 -3.85 19.12 -16.66
CA ILE A 433 -4.32 19.90 -17.82
C ILE A 433 -3.45 21.12 -18.11
N GLU A 434 -3.35 21.46 -19.39
CA GLU A 434 -2.53 22.58 -19.84
C GLU A 434 -3.12 23.92 -19.38
N ASP A 435 -4.41 24.13 -19.65
CA ASP A 435 -5.11 25.38 -19.41
C ASP A 435 -6.45 25.19 -18.67
N PHE A 436 -6.99 26.28 -18.12
CA PHE A 436 -8.29 26.23 -17.46
C PHE A 436 -9.47 26.06 -18.44
N HIS A 437 -9.27 26.29 -19.74
CA HIS A 437 -10.30 26.07 -20.75
C HIS A 437 -10.66 24.58 -20.88
N CYS A 438 -9.71 23.68 -20.60
CA CYS A 438 -9.92 22.25 -20.48
C CYS A 438 -11.01 21.91 -19.44
N VAL A 439 -11.07 22.65 -18.33
CA VAL A 439 -12.09 22.48 -17.28
C VAL A 439 -13.49 22.71 -17.85
N TYR A 440 -13.68 23.77 -18.63
CA TYR A 440 -14.96 24.03 -19.29
C TYR A 440 -15.36 22.89 -20.23
N CYS A 441 -14.40 22.32 -20.96
CA CYS A 441 -14.66 21.22 -21.89
C CYS A 441 -15.13 19.97 -21.15
N LEU A 442 -14.48 19.64 -20.03
CA LEU A 442 -14.80 18.46 -19.21
C LEU A 442 -16.14 18.63 -18.48
N VAL A 443 -16.32 19.73 -17.74
CA VAL A 443 -17.48 19.95 -16.88
C VAL A 443 -18.78 20.06 -17.67
N ASN A 444 -18.75 20.68 -18.86
CA ASN A 444 -19.96 20.79 -19.68
C ASN A 444 -20.38 19.47 -20.34
N ALA A 445 -19.42 18.59 -20.62
CA ALA A 445 -19.68 17.35 -21.36
C ALA A 445 -19.89 16.13 -20.44
N MET A 446 -19.28 16.11 -19.26
CA MET A 446 -19.35 15.00 -18.32
C MET A 446 -20.44 15.23 -17.27
N SER A 447 -21.69 14.94 -17.64
CA SER A 447 -22.88 15.25 -16.81
C SER A 447 -22.92 14.54 -15.44
N ASN A 448 -22.26 13.39 -15.31
CA ASN A 448 -22.19 12.63 -14.05
C ASN A 448 -20.99 13.02 -13.18
N LEU A 449 -20.12 13.93 -13.65
CA LEU A 449 -18.93 14.34 -12.92
C LEU A 449 -19.32 15.07 -11.63
N ARG A 450 -18.90 14.51 -10.49
CA ARG A 450 -19.13 15.06 -9.16
C ARG A 450 -17.86 15.66 -8.59
N VAL A 451 -16.71 15.08 -8.92
CA VAL A 451 -15.40 15.56 -8.47
C VAL A 451 -14.38 15.59 -9.59
N LEU A 452 -13.72 16.74 -9.74
CA LEU A 452 -12.62 16.97 -10.66
C LEU A 452 -11.38 17.39 -9.86
N ASN A 453 -10.40 16.49 -9.75
CA ASN A 453 -9.08 16.80 -9.21
C ASN A 453 -8.13 17.09 -10.38
N MET A 454 -7.52 18.27 -10.40
CA MET A 454 -6.71 18.69 -11.53
C MET A 454 -5.40 19.33 -11.09
N LYS A 455 -4.35 19.14 -11.88
CA LYS A 455 -3.11 19.92 -11.82
C LYS A 455 -3.04 20.79 -13.08
N ILE A 456 -2.83 22.10 -12.94
CA ILE A 456 -2.78 23.04 -14.08
C ILE A 456 -1.35 23.50 -14.35
N SER A 457 -0.95 23.49 -15.62
CA SER A 457 0.42 23.88 -16.02
C SER A 457 0.73 25.36 -15.83
N CYS A 458 -0.27 26.22 -16.01
CA CYS A 458 -0.12 27.67 -16.02
C CYS A 458 -0.66 28.31 -14.74
N LYS A 459 0.14 29.17 -14.11
CA LYS A 459 -0.33 30.09 -13.06
C LYS A 459 -1.13 31.21 -13.71
N GLU A 460 -2.43 31.01 -13.90
CA GLU A 460 -3.31 32.07 -14.42
C GLU A 460 -3.56 33.12 -13.33
N ALA A 461 -3.46 34.40 -13.70
CA ALA A 461 -3.59 35.54 -12.76
C ALA A 461 -5.00 35.68 -12.12
N ASN A 462 -5.98 34.86 -12.52
CA ASN A 462 -7.38 34.92 -12.06
C ASN A 462 -7.96 33.54 -11.69
N LEU A 463 -7.11 32.56 -11.38
CA LEU A 463 -7.55 31.18 -11.15
C LEU A 463 -8.59 31.06 -10.02
N ASP A 464 -8.41 31.80 -8.93
CA ASP A 464 -9.36 31.83 -7.81
C ASP A 464 -10.75 32.32 -8.21
N ASP A 465 -10.82 33.37 -9.03
CA ASP A 465 -12.10 33.94 -9.47
C ASP A 465 -12.81 33.01 -10.44
N GLN A 466 -12.05 32.32 -11.30
CA GLN A 466 -12.58 31.29 -12.18
C GLN A 466 -13.12 30.07 -11.40
N LEU A 467 -12.39 29.60 -10.37
CA LEU A 467 -12.85 28.52 -9.49
C LEU A 467 -14.12 28.91 -8.72
N LYS A 468 -14.20 30.14 -8.21
CA LYS A 468 -15.42 30.68 -7.57
C LYS A 468 -16.59 30.73 -8.54
N TYR A 469 -16.35 31.15 -9.79
CA TYR A 469 -17.39 31.16 -10.82
C TYR A 469 -17.94 29.75 -11.09
N PHE A 470 -17.06 28.76 -11.26
CA PHE A 470 -17.48 27.38 -11.46
C PHE A 470 -18.26 26.81 -10.28
N SER A 471 -17.78 27.05 -9.06
CA SER A 471 -18.46 26.59 -7.84
C SER A 471 -19.89 27.13 -7.72
N ARG A 472 -20.12 28.37 -8.20
CA ARG A 472 -21.47 28.96 -8.25
C ARG A 472 -22.33 28.38 -9.37
N LYS A 473 -21.75 28.12 -10.53
CA LYS A 473 -22.46 27.63 -11.72
C LYS A 473 -22.80 26.14 -11.63
N TYR A 474 -21.93 25.34 -11.00
CA TYR A 474 -22.07 23.89 -10.85
C TYR A 474 -22.00 23.52 -9.36
N PRO A 475 -23.06 23.80 -8.57
CA PRO A 475 -23.02 23.66 -7.11
C PRO A 475 -22.87 22.21 -6.61
N ASN A 476 -23.07 21.23 -7.50
CA ASN A 476 -22.92 19.80 -7.19
C ASN A 476 -21.58 19.22 -7.68
N LEU A 477 -20.74 20.04 -8.32
CA LEU A 477 -19.43 19.67 -8.80
C LEU A 477 -18.37 20.27 -7.89
N TRP A 478 -17.46 19.43 -7.43
CA TRP A 478 -16.29 19.84 -6.69
C TRP A 478 -15.08 19.88 -7.62
N ILE A 479 -14.39 21.02 -7.66
CA ILE A 479 -13.17 21.20 -8.46
C ILE A 479 -12.01 21.47 -7.52
N TYR A 480 -10.97 20.63 -7.57
CA TYR A 480 -9.79 20.70 -6.73
C TYR A 480 -8.54 20.92 -7.57
N LEU A 481 -7.71 21.87 -7.17
CA LEU A 481 -6.41 22.16 -7.79
C LEU A 481 -5.29 21.55 -6.93
N ASP A 482 -4.49 20.67 -7.51
CA ASP A 482 -3.30 20.12 -6.86
C ASP A 482 -2.10 21.06 -7.07
N ASP A 483 -1.76 21.82 -6.03
CA ASP A 483 -0.68 22.83 -6.04
C ASP A 483 0.74 22.26 -5.83
N ARG A 484 0.92 20.93 -5.83
CA ARG A 484 2.23 20.28 -5.59
C ARG A 484 3.16 20.25 -6.79
#